data_AF-A0A2E4NJW2-F1
#
_entry.id   AF-A0A2E4NJW2-F1
#
_cell.length_a   1.000
_cell.length_b   1.000
_cell.length_c   1.000
_cell.angle_alpha   90.00
_cell.angle_beta   90.00
_cell.angle_gamma   90.00
#
_symmetry.space_group_name_H-M   'P 1'
#
loop_
_entity.id
_entity.type
_entity.pdbx_description
1 polymer ?
#
loop_
_entity_poly.entity_id
_entity_poly.type
_entity_poly.pdbx_seq_one_letter_code
_entity_poly.pdbx_strand_id
1 'polypeptide(L)'
;MTYRVAFAISGAVSLGSYEAGTIYEIISALSEHNKNLPENSNDRIEIDVLSGASAGGMTAALIAHKLLYDPAMLNGETSNAAYKAWVEKVDIQGLLSHHDDDFPKTSLLSSNFVGKIAEDLITNRHKNNEIPEPGPHNTAAKKIHLGLAMSNLNGVDYKLDVFSTSEEGLDQGEFIQTRFQDRVTEELTNEYKAKQWEDIITACRGCGAFPFAFSPMKLARNWVRHQHDYASRGASPFNNGSKDENFYYMDGGAFNNYPLGLARTLTRKIDSTPEDFENRYYFYISPNPKNSVRDANFKVDATSGMKDTALQMAKSIFWQGRFQEWMQVETVNEKVKQLDERAEELLQVLSNNPGRLQTHSAAYDSLLHALYGPSSYTNDFQRLEKAFCTTPQLQQLSPLLKDTWIKGIVIMEKSGGLENRESMKVYTITTTNEDLASEHLAGFLGFLDKRLREHDYLLGRIRGMQVVEHILNHKDNASALGKHLPLNVTSRAARINEATAQLLAMDLSDVKMKDVNYENRQALYNRVRERMKQWLKDENVSWIKTQGIMLASKSYLKNSFEIEKQKLLGITMPAWYR
;
A
#
# COMPACT_ATOMS: atom_id res chain seq x y z
N MET A 1 -10.58 -13.65 -22.33
CA MET A 1 -11.08 -13.24 -21.01
C MET A 1 -9.86 -12.96 -20.16
N THR A 2 -9.31 -11.75 -20.24
CA THR A 2 -8.06 -11.43 -19.54
C THR A 2 -8.30 -11.36 -18.04
N TYR A 3 -7.51 -12.11 -17.27
CA TYR A 3 -7.48 -11.99 -15.82
C TYR A 3 -6.65 -10.79 -15.41
N ARG A 4 -7.07 -10.05 -14.39
CA ARG A 4 -6.38 -8.83 -13.97
C ARG A 4 -6.00 -8.87 -12.50
N VAL A 5 -4.80 -8.40 -12.21
CA VAL A 5 -4.18 -8.41 -10.89
C VAL A 5 -3.86 -7.00 -10.44
N ALA A 6 -4.28 -6.69 -9.21
CA ALA A 6 -3.93 -5.47 -8.50
C ALA A 6 -3.03 -5.78 -7.30
N PHE A 7 -1.96 -5.01 -7.12
CA PHE A 7 -1.12 -5.08 -5.92
C PHE A 7 -1.44 -3.92 -4.97
N ALA A 8 -1.54 -4.24 -3.68
CA ALA A 8 -1.60 -3.26 -2.59
C ALA A 8 -0.48 -3.60 -1.59
N ILE A 9 0.51 -2.72 -1.47
CA ILE A 9 1.73 -2.98 -0.69
C ILE A 9 1.78 -2.02 0.50
N SER A 10 1.90 -2.55 1.72
CA SER A 10 1.91 -1.73 2.94
C SER A 10 3.18 -0.86 3.06
N GLY A 11 3.23 -0.01 4.08
CA GLY A 11 4.48 0.67 4.45
C GLY A 11 5.27 -0.07 5.52
N ALA A 12 6.58 -0.21 5.30
CA ALA A 12 7.44 -0.99 6.19
C ALA A 12 8.93 -0.59 6.26
N VAL A 13 9.30 0.64 5.89
CA VAL A 13 10.69 1.15 6.01
C VAL A 13 11.71 0.22 5.32
N SER A 14 12.70 -0.37 6.01
CA SER A 14 13.71 -1.24 5.36
C SER A 14 13.20 -2.63 5.02
N LEU A 15 12.03 -3.01 5.55
CA LEU A 15 11.31 -4.23 5.18
C LEU A 15 10.65 -4.14 3.80
N GLY A 16 10.87 -3.03 3.06
CA GLY A 16 10.73 -3.03 1.60
C GLY A 16 11.52 -4.15 0.93
N SER A 17 12.56 -4.69 1.58
CA SER A 17 13.25 -5.92 1.20
C SER A 17 12.32 -7.15 1.19
N TYR A 18 11.52 -7.38 2.23
CA TYR A 18 10.50 -8.44 2.27
C TYR A 18 9.45 -8.25 1.17
N GLU A 19 8.96 -7.02 1.00
CA GLU A 19 7.96 -6.69 -0.03
C GLU A 19 8.51 -6.95 -1.44
N ALA A 20 9.77 -6.58 -1.68
CA ALA A 20 10.51 -6.82 -2.93
C ALA A 20 10.65 -8.32 -3.24
N GLY A 21 11.00 -9.14 -2.25
CA GLY A 21 11.11 -10.59 -2.43
C GLY A 21 9.77 -11.24 -2.74
N THR A 22 8.72 -10.79 -2.05
CA THR A 22 7.35 -11.29 -2.23
C THR A 22 6.83 -10.99 -3.64
N ILE A 23 6.89 -9.72 -4.07
CA ILE A 23 6.36 -9.32 -5.37
C ILE A 23 7.15 -9.93 -6.53
N TYR A 24 8.46 -10.14 -6.36
CA TYR A 24 9.31 -10.82 -7.34
C TYR A 24 8.79 -12.23 -7.67
N GLU A 25 8.52 -13.06 -6.65
CA GLU A 25 8.05 -14.44 -6.89
C GLU A 25 6.65 -14.49 -7.50
N ILE A 26 5.77 -13.55 -7.13
CA ILE A 26 4.43 -13.45 -7.73
C ILE A 26 4.53 -13.07 -9.21
N ILE A 27 5.26 -12.00 -9.55
CA ILE A 27 5.45 -11.58 -10.95
C ILE A 27 6.12 -12.68 -11.77
N SER A 28 7.09 -13.39 -11.20
CA SER A 28 7.74 -14.55 -11.83
C SER A 28 6.72 -15.64 -12.18
N ALA A 29 5.83 -15.99 -11.25
CA ALA A 29 4.77 -16.97 -11.51
C ALA A 29 3.74 -16.48 -12.56
N LEU A 30 3.33 -15.20 -12.51
CA LEU A 30 2.44 -14.63 -13.54
C LEU A 30 3.09 -14.65 -14.93
N SER A 31 4.40 -14.35 -14.99
CA SER A 31 5.18 -14.38 -16.23
C SER A 31 5.28 -15.78 -16.81
N GLU A 32 5.58 -16.78 -15.96
CA GLU A 32 5.66 -18.19 -16.33
C GLU A 32 4.31 -18.68 -16.86
N HIS A 33 3.21 -18.36 -16.18
CA HIS A 33 1.87 -18.69 -16.65
C HIS A 33 1.62 -18.14 -18.05
N ASN A 34 1.87 -16.85 -18.28
CA ASN A 34 1.66 -16.23 -19.59
C ASN A 34 2.57 -16.79 -20.69
N LYS A 35 3.77 -17.29 -20.35
CA LYS A 35 4.68 -17.97 -21.30
C LYS A 35 4.23 -19.38 -21.65
N ASN A 36 3.55 -20.06 -20.72
CA ASN A 36 3.00 -21.40 -20.94
C ASN A 36 1.71 -21.39 -21.78
N LEU A 37 1.16 -20.21 -22.06
CA LEU A 37 -0.04 -20.05 -22.88
C LEU A 37 0.29 -19.87 -24.38
N PRO A 38 -0.61 -20.28 -25.29
CA PRO A 38 -0.52 -19.91 -26.70
C PRO A 38 -0.48 -18.38 -26.89
N GLU A 39 0.16 -17.91 -27.96
CA GLU A 39 0.47 -16.49 -28.22
C GLU A 39 -0.78 -15.57 -28.22
N ASN A 40 -1.96 -16.11 -28.56
CA ASN A 40 -3.25 -15.41 -28.57
C ASN A 40 -4.24 -15.93 -27.51
N SER A 41 -3.72 -16.53 -26.43
CA SER A 41 -4.58 -17.02 -25.37
C SER A 41 -5.35 -15.88 -24.72
N ASN A 42 -6.63 -16.15 -24.51
CA ASN A 42 -7.52 -15.26 -23.82
C ASN A 42 -7.35 -15.33 -22.31
N ASP A 43 -6.55 -16.27 -21.77
CA ASP A 43 -6.42 -16.57 -20.34
C ASP A 43 -5.21 -15.89 -19.70
N ARG A 44 -4.62 -14.90 -20.39
CA ARG A 44 -3.46 -14.16 -19.86
C ARG A 44 -3.82 -13.42 -18.58
N ILE A 45 -2.83 -13.28 -17.71
CA ILE A 45 -2.91 -12.49 -16.50
C ILE A 45 -2.14 -11.18 -16.69
N GLU A 46 -2.82 -10.06 -16.49
CA GLU A 46 -2.25 -8.71 -16.59
C GLU A 46 -2.22 -8.01 -15.24
N ILE A 47 -1.17 -7.24 -15.00
CA ILE A 47 -1.01 -6.35 -13.86
C ILE A 47 -1.32 -4.94 -14.35
N ASP A 48 -2.35 -4.33 -13.80
CA ASP A 48 -2.87 -3.02 -14.23
C ASP A 48 -3.00 -2.02 -13.08
N VAL A 49 -2.88 -2.46 -11.82
CA VAL A 49 -2.92 -1.59 -10.65
C VAL A 49 -1.80 -1.95 -9.70
N LEU A 50 -0.99 -0.96 -9.32
CA LEU A 50 -0.08 -1.06 -8.19
C LEU A 50 -0.33 0.12 -7.24
N SER A 51 -0.65 -0.18 -5.99
CA SER A 51 -0.74 0.83 -4.94
C SER A 51 0.19 0.52 -3.78
N GLY A 52 0.65 1.56 -3.10
CA GLY A 52 1.55 1.39 -1.96
C GLY A 52 1.62 2.58 -1.01
N ALA A 53 2.08 2.32 0.21
CA ALA A 53 2.43 3.33 1.21
C ALA A 53 3.90 3.19 1.60
N SER A 54 4.61 4.27 1.91
CA SER A 54 6.03 4.22 2.31
C SER A 54 6.90 3.37 1.36
N ALA A 55 7.67 2.43 1.90
CA ALA A 55 8.45 1.43 1.18
C ALA A 55 7.64 0.67 0.11
N GLY A 56 6.39 0.30 0.40
CA GLY A 56 5.52 -0.36 -0.56
C GLY A 56 5.12 0.55 -1.73
N GLY A 57 4.96 1.85 -1.49
CA GLY A 57 4.71 2.85 -2.54
C GLY A 57 5.89 3.00 -3.48
N MET A 58 7.10 3.07 -2.93
CA MET A 58 8.35 3.08 -3.71
C MET A 58 8.52 1.80 -4.52
N THR A 59 8.23 0.65 -3.91
CA THR A 59 8.27 -0.67 -4.58
C THR A 59 7.24 -0.74 -5.71
N ALA A 60 6.00 -0.31 -5.47
CA ALA A 60 4.95 -0.24 -6.47
C ALA A 60 5.35 0.61 -7.69
N ALA A 61 5.90 1.81 -7.46
CA ALA A 61 6.36 2.69 -8.54
C ALA A 61 7.54 2.10 -9.32
N LEU A 62 8.53 1.53 -8.63
CA LEU A 62 9.68 0.89 -9.27
C LEU A 62 9.22 -0.29 -10.14
N ILE A 63 8.35 -1.15 -9.61
CA ILE A 63 7.83 -2.30 -10.35
C ILE A 63 6.96 -1.86 -11.54
N ALA A 64 6.10 -0.84 -11.38
CA ALA A 64 5.33 -0.27 -12.48
C ALA A 64 6.23 0.21 -13.63
N HIS A 65 7.33 0.88 -13.31
CA HIS A 65 8.33 1.28 -14.30
C HIS A 65 8.92 0.06 -15.02
N LYS A 66 9.37 -0.95 -14.26
CA LYS A 66 10.02 -2.14 -14.85
C LYS A 66 9.05 -2.97 -15.69
N LEU A 67 7.78 -3.05 -15.30
CA LEU A 67 6.73 -3.69 -16.07
C LEU A 67 6.50 -2.99 -17.42
N LEU A 68 6.60 -1.66 -17.51
CA LEU A 68 6.29 -0.93 -18.74
C LEU A 68 7.48 -0.75 -19.69
N TYR A 69 8.71 -0.68 -19.16
CA TYR A 69 9.85 -0.22 -19.96
C TYR A 69 11.10 -1.11 -19.90
N ASP A 70 11.37 -1.80 -18.79
CA ASP A 70 12.66 -2.46 -18.53
C ASP A 70 12.45 -3.85 -17.90
N PRO A 71 11.87 -4.80 -18.65
CA PRO A 71 11.44 -6.10 -18.15
C PRO A 71 12.62 -6.99 -17.75
N ALA A 72 13.80 -6.79 -18.34
CA ALA A 72 15.01 -7.51 -17.97
C ALA A 72 15.37 -7.31 -16.48
N MET A 73 15.10 -6.12 -15.95
CA MET A 73 15.31 -5.76 -14.55
C MET A 73 14.24 -6.32 -13.59
N LEU A 74 13.29 -7.13 -14.06
CA LEU A 74 12.41 -7.96 -13.21
C LEU A 74 12.95 -9.39 -13.02
N ASN A 75 13.99 -9.78 -13.76
CA ASN A 75 14.52 -11.14 -13.75
C ASN A 75 15.68 -11.34 -12.77
N GLY A 76 15.84 -12.59 -12.35
CA GLY A 76 16.89 -13.09 -11.47
C GLY A 76 16.71 -12.71 -10.01
N GLU A 77 17.03 -13.67 -9.12
CA GLU A 77 16.68 -13.60 -7.70
C GLU A 77 17.40 -12.46 -6.97
N THR A 78 18.63 -12.13 -7.39
CA THR A 78 19.45 -11.07 -6.78
C THR A 78 19.87 -9.99 -7.80
N SER A 79 19.43 -10.09 -9.05
CA SER A 79 19.74 -9.10 -10.10
C SER A 79 18.59 -8.16 -10.43
N ASN A 80 17.38 -8.46 -9.95
CA ASN A 80 16.20 -7.65 -10.20
C ASN A 80 16.27 -6.28 -9.50
N ALA A 81 15.51 -5.30 -10.00
CA ALA A 81 15.56 -3.92 -9.55
C ALA A 81 15.14 -3.76 -8.09
N ALA A 82 14.18 -4.56 -7.62
CA ALA A 82 13.69 -4.47 -6.26
C ALA A 82 14.75 -4.96 -5.26
N TYR A 83 15.46 -6.04 -5.56
CA TYR A 83 16.64 -6.48 -4.80
C TYR A 83 17.75 -5.43 -4.83
N LYS A 84 18.09 -4.89 -6.00
CA LYS A 84 19.11 -3.82 -6.12
C LYS A 84 18.75 -2.61 -5.27
N ALA A 85 17.49 -2.18 -5.27
CA ALA A 85 17.04 -1.03 -4.49
C ALA A 85 17.12 -1.30 -2.98
N TRP A 86 16.46 -2.36 -2.53
CA TRP A 86 16.20 -2.60 -1.11
C TRP A 86 17.27 -3.38 -0.38
N VAL A 87 18.06 -4.19 -1.08
CA VAL A 87 19.08 -5.04 -0.46
C VAL A 87 20.48 -4.49 -0.73
N GLU A 88 20.79 -4.16 -1.99
CA GLU A 88 22.16 -3.74 -2.36
C GLU A 88 22.46 -2.26 -2.17
N LYS A 89 21.61 -1.36 -2.69
CA LYS A 89 21.92 0.07 -2.83
C LYS A 89 21.59 0.89 -1.59
N VAL A 90 20.42 0.71 -0.98
CA VAL A 90 20.07 1.48 0.22
C VAL A 90 21.00 1.05 1.35
N ASP A 91 21.53 1.96 2.16
CA ASP A 91 22.31 1.64 3.36
C ASP A 91 22.39 2.87 4.28
N ILE A 92 22.76 2.65 5.53
CA ILE A 92 22.81 3.73 6.51
C ILE A 92 23.88 4.78 6.18
N GLN A 93 25.00 4.45 5.56
CA GLN A 93 26.05 5.42 5.24
C GLN A 93 25.58 6.40 4.16
N GLY A 94 24.91 5.90 3.12
CA GLY A 94 24.26 6.72 2.11
C GLY A 94 23.15 7.58 2.68
N LEU A 95 22.29 7.02 3.55
CA LEU A 95 21.24 7.76 4.25
C LEU A 95 21.79 8.82 5.22
N LEU A 96 22.99 8.62 5.74
CA LEU A 96 23.71 9.58 6.57
C LEU A 96 24.55 10.55 5.75
N SER A 97 24.72 10.36 4.45
CA SER A 97 25.55 11.24 3.63
C SER A 97 24.86 12.57 3.41
N HIS A 98 25.63 13.66 3.50
CA HIS A 98 25.12 15.01 3.24
C HIS A 98 24.82 15.17 1.75
N HIS A 99 23.62 15.65 1.44
CA HIS A 99 23.21 16.04 0.10
C HIS A 99 22.77 17.51 0.09
N ASP A 100 22.93 18.17 -1.06
CA ASP A 100 22.39 19.50 -1.27
C ASP A 100 20.85 19.48 -1.10
N ASP A 101 20.30 20.57 -0.57
CA ASP A 101 18.87 20.70 -0.24
C ASP A 101 18.31 19.74 0.82
N ASP A 102 19.16 18.97 1.51
CA ASP A 102 18.74 18.35 2.78
C ASP A 102 18.41 19.45 3.80
N PHE A 103 17.39 19.20 4.62
CA PHE A 103 17.01 20.10 5.72
C PHE A 103 17.44 19.50 7.07
N PRO A 104 18.70 19.71 7.53
CA PRO A 104 19.21 19.25 8.81
C PRO A 104 18.34 19.51 10.03
N LYS A 105 17.49 20.54 9.97
CA LYS A 105 16.59 20.94 11.06
C LYS A 105 15.36 20.04 11.19
N THR A 106 14.99 19.32 10.13
CA THR A 106 13.74 18.57 10.08
C THR A 106 13.93 17.08 9.78
N SER A 107 15.17 16.60 9.68
CA SER A 107 15.48 15.18 9.41
C SER A 107 16.77 14.68 10.03
N LEU A 108 16.77 13.38 10.36
CA LEU A 108 17.95 12.63 10.75
C LEU A 108 18.73 12.12 9.53
N LEU A 109 18.03 11.70 8.48
CA LEU A 109 18.52 11.02 7.29
C LEU A 109 18.20 11.80 6.02
N SER A 110 19.04 11.62 5.00
CA SER A 110 18.89 12.24 3.70
C SER A 110 17.86 11.50 2.83
N SER A 111 16.78 12.18 2.44
CA SER A 111 15.83 11.63 1.45
C SER A 111 16.35 11.77 0.02
N ASN A 112 17.37 12.60 -0.21
CA ASN A 112 18.01 12.75 -1.52
C ASN A 112 18.76 11.50 -1.95
N PHE A 113 19.37 10.77 -1.00
CA PHE A 113 19.99 9.47 -1.30
C PHE A 113 18.98 8.46 -1.86
N VAL A 114 17.77 8.42 -1.32
CA VAL A 114 16.66 7.60 -1.84
C VAL A 114 16.29 8.03 -3.26
N GLY A 115 16.25 9.34 -3.52
CA GLY A 115 16.05 9.90 -4.87
C GLY A 115 17.09 9.43 -5.87
N LYS A 116 18.38 9.46 -5.51
CA LYS A 116 19.48 8.97 -6.36
C LYS A 116 19.34 7.49 -6.71
N ILE A 117 18.96 6.64 -5.75
CA ILE A 117 18.71 5.22 -6.01
C ILE A 117 17.58 5.05 -7.04
N ALA A 118 16.51 5.84 -6.91
CA ALA A 118 15.40 5.81 -7.85
C ALA A 118 15.83 6.32 -9.24
N GLU A 119 16.59 7.41 -9.32
CA GLU A 119 17.14 7.94 -10.58
C GLU A 119 18.04 6.92 -11.28
N ASP A 120 18.98 6.31 -10.56
CA ASP A 120 19.86 5.24 -11.05
C ASP A 120 19.07 4.07 -11.63
N LEU A 121 17.98 3.67 -10.98
CA LEU A 121 17.20 2.51 -11.38
C LEU A 121 16.08 2.87 -12.38
N ILE A 122 15.74 4.14 -12.57
CA ILE A 122 14.63 4.56 -13.44
C ILE A 122 15.15 5.50 -14.52
N THR A 123 15.37 6.78 -14.21
CA THR A 123 15.58 7.81 -15.22
C THR A 123 16.94 7.74 -15.90
N ASN A 124 18.01 7.41 -15.16
CA ASN A 124 19.37 7.33 -15.69
C ASN A 124 19.54 6.18 -16.68
N ARG A 125 18.83 5.06 -16.48
CA ARG A 125 18.86 3.93 -17.42
C ARG A 125 18.33 4.32 -18.80
N HIS A 126 17.29 5.16 -18.86
CA HIS A 126 16.81 5.72 -20.11
C HIS A 126 17.80 6.73 -20.70
N LYS A 127 18.29 7.67 -19.88
CA LYS A 127 19.24 8.71 -20.33
C LYS A 127 20.54 8.11 -20.90
N ASN A 128 21.02 7.02 -20.31
CA ASN A 128 22.27 6.36 -20.66
C ASN A 128 22.09 5.21 -21.67
N ASN A 129 20.88 4.97 -22.18
CA ASN A 129 20.56 3.84 -23.07
C ASN A 129 20.96 2.46 -22.50
N GLU A 130 20.71 2.24 -21.21
CA GLU A 130 21.06 1.01 -20.49
C GLU A 130 19.93 -0.04 -20.48
N ILE A 131 18.87 0.16 -21.27
CA ILE A 131 17.72 -0.75 -21.39
C ILE A 131 17.91 -1.55 -22.69
N PRO A 132 18.38 -2.81 -22.62
CA PRO A 132 18.76 -3.56 -23.82
C PRO A 132 17.55 -3.94 -24.68
N GLU A 133 16.45 -4.29 -24.03
CA GLU A 133 15.19 -4.68 -24.67
C GLU A 133 14.05 -3.80 -24.10
N PRO A 134 13.87 -2.58 -24.65
CA PRO A 134 12.82 -1.70 -24.18
C PRO A 134 11.45 -2.22 -24.59
N GLY A 135 10.51 -2.20 -23.65
CA GLY A 135 9.13 -2.60 -23.90
C GLY A 135 8.43 -3.15 -22.67
N PRO A 136 7.13 -3.45 -22.77
CA PRO A 136 6.38 -3.97 -21.65
C PRO A 136 6.75 -5.43 -21.36
N HIS A 137 6.79 -5.77 -20.08
CA HIS A 137 6.84 -7.14 -19.59
C HIS A 137 5.58 -7.92 -20.02
N ASN A 138 5.67 -9.23 -20.17
CA ASN A 138 4.56 -10.06 -20.67
C ASN A 138 3.34 -10.14 -19.72
N THR A 139 3.45 -9.61 -18.50
CA THR A 139 2.35 -9.48 -17.53
C THR A 139 1.87 -8.04 -17.39
N ALA A 140 2.46 -7.06 -18.08
CA ALA A 140 2.04 -5.67 -17.97
C ALA A 140 0.76 -5.46 -18.79
N ALA A 141 -0.24 -4.83 -18.18
CA ALA A 141 -1.37 -4.29 -18.93
C ALA A 141 -0.92 -3.12 -19.82
N LYS A 142 -1.73 -2.79 -20.83
CA LYS A 142 -1.48 -1.62 -21.70
C LYS A 142 -1.36 -0.31 -20.92
N LYS A 143 -2.07 -0.22 -19.80
CA LYS A 143 -2.05 0.90 -18.87
C LYS A 143 -1.89 0.37 -17.45
N ILE A 144 -1.02 1.01 -16.68
CA ILE A 144 -0.87 0.73 -15.25
C ILE A 144 -1.30 1.96 -14.46
N HIS A 145 -2.24 1.78 -13.55
CA HIS A 145 -2.64 2.79 -12.58
C HIS A 145 -1.78 2.65 -11.32
N LEU A 146 -0.97 3.66 -11.05
CA LEU A 146 -0.14 3.77 -9.85
C LEU A 146 -0.87 4.60 -8.79
N GLY A 147 -0.89 4.12 -7.55
CA GLY A 147 -1.45 4.84 -6.41
C GLY A 147 -0.50 4.91 -5.23
N LEU A 148 -0.09 6.11 -4.83
CA LEU A 148 0.73 6.34 -3.64
C LEU A 148 -0.16 6.88 -2.53
N ALA A 149 -0.18 6.21 -1.38
CA ALA A 149 -0.77 6.75 -0.16
C ALA A 149 0.14 7.88 0.36
N MET A 150 -0.45 9.02 0.72
CA MET A 150 0.29 10.21 1.11
C MET A 150 -0.30 10.85 2.36
N SER A 151 0.52 11.55 3.13
CA SER A 151 0.05 12.33 4.29
C SER A 151 0.35 13.81 4.05
N ASN A 152 -0.67 14.59 3.68
CA ASN A 152 -0.55 16.01 3.40
C ASN A 152 -0.63 16.82 4.69
N LEU A 153 0.47 17.45 5.11
CA LEU A 153 0.58 18.26 6.31
C LEU A 153 -0.18 19.59 6.23
N ASN A 154 -0.49 20.07 5.03
CA ASN A 154 -1.32 21.26 4.85
C ASN A 154 -2.81 20.96 5.05
N GLY A 155 -3.22 19.72 4.80
CA GLY A 155 -4.63 19.30 4.81
C GLY A 155 -5.40 19.77 3.57
N VAL A 156 -6.56 19.16 3.35
CA VAL A 156 -7.52 19.54 2.30
C VAL A 156 -8.93 19.56 2.90
N ASP A 157 -9.68 20.62 2.63
CA ASP A 157 -11.02 20.81 3.19
C ASP A 157 -12.10 20.03 2.43
N TYR A 158 -13.10 19.56 3.16
CA TYR A 158 -14.30 18.92 2.68
C TYR A 158 -15.48 19.64 3.31
N LYS A 159 -16.45 20.04 2.47
CA LYS A 159 -17.63 20.80 2.89
C LYS A 159 -18.85 19.90 2.86
N LEU A 160 -19.65 20.00 3.91
CA LEU A 160 -20.99 19.44 3.97
C LEU A 160 -21.97 20.57 4.27
N ASP A 161 -23.00 20.69 3.44
CA ASP A 161 -24.08 21.63 3.70
C ASP A 161 -24.87 21.15 4.92
N VAL A 162 -25.06 22.02 5.90
CA VAL A 162 -25.77 21.73 7.15
C VAL A 162 -26.77 22.84 7.45
N PHE A 163 -27.75 22.55 8.30
CA PHE A 163 -28.56 23.59 8.90
C PHE A 163 -27.82 24.20 10.09
N SER A 164 -27.73 25.51 10.15
CA SER A 164 -27.18 26.27 11.27
C SER A 164 -28.28 27.08 11.96
N THR A 165 -28.18 27.24 13.27
CA THR A 165 -29.09 28.11 14.03
C THR A 165 -28.59 29.55 14.04
N SER A 166 -29.45 30.50 13.70
CA SER A 166 -29.24 31.95 13.87
C SER A 166 -30.32 32.56 14.78
N GLU A 167 -30.19 33.84 15.13
CA GLU A 167 -31.21 34.55 15.92
C GLU A 167 -32.57 34.63 15.22
N GLU A 168 -32.59 34.53 13.88
CA GLU A 168 -33.81 34.63 13.06
C GLU A 168 -34.41 33.25 12.67
N GLY A 169 -33.72 32.14 12.92
CA GLY A 169 -34.24 30.79 12.66
C GLY A 169 -33.19 29.72 12.32
N LEU A 170 -33.57 28.77 11.47
CA LEU A 170 -32.66 27.79 10.85
C LEU A 170 -32.20 28.33 9.50
N ASP A 171 -30.92 28.63 9.38
CA ASP A 171 -30.25 29.03 8.14
C ASP A 171 -29.47 27.87 7.52
N GLN A 172 -28.98 28.07 6.29
CA GLN A 172 -27.93 27.22 5.73
C GLN A 172 -26.57 27.62 6.27
N GLY A 173 -25.80 26.63 6.71
CA GLY A 173 -24.40 26.75 7.10
C GLY A 173 -23.53 25.70 6.42
N GLU A 174 -22.21 25.83 6.59
CA GLU A 174 -21.24 24.87 6.09
C GLU A 174 -20.54 24.18 7.27
N PHE A 175 -20.49 22.84 7.25
CA PHE A 175 -19.59 22.07 8.11
C PHE A 175 -18.32 21.74 7.33
N ILE A 176 -17.20 22.32 7.75
CA ILE A 176 -15.90 22.13 7.10
C ILE A 176 -15.05 21.16 7.92
N GLN A 177 -14.59 20.09 7.26
CA GLN A 177 -13.62 19.15 7.82
C GLN A 177 -12.34 19.14 6.98
N THR A 178 -11.20 19.43 7.61
CA THR A 178 -9.89 19.28 6.97
C THR A 178 -9.38 17.84 7.13
N ARG A 179 -8.96 17.21 6.03
CA ARG A 179 -8.35 15.88 6.02
C ARG A 179 -6.88 15.95 5.66
N PHE A 180 -6.04 15.26 6.44
CA PHE A 180 -4.59 15.16 6.22
C PHE A 180 -4.18 13.87 5.48
N GLN A 181 -5.09 12.89 5.38
CA GLN A 181 -4.91 11.73 4.52
C GLN A 181 -5.11 12.13 3.04
N ASP A 182 -4.08 11.89 2.23
CA ASP A 182 -4.07 12.25 0.81
C ASP A 182 -3.54 11.09 -0.06
N ARG A 183 -3.46 11.31 -1.37
CA ARG A 183 -2.91 10.36 -2.34
C ARG A 183 -2.28 11.08 -3.53
N VAL A 184 -1.42 10.37 -4.24
CA VAL A 184 -1.02 10.71 -5.62
C VAL A 184 -1.41 9.53 -6.50
N THR A 185 -2.18 9.77 -7.56
CA THR A 185 -2.52 8.73 -8.55
C THR A 185 -2.04 9.11 -9.94
N GLU A 186 -1.48 8.14 -10.66
CA GLU A 186 -0.95 8.31 -12.01
C GLU A 186 -1.46 7.19 -12.92
N GLU A 187 -1.74 7.53 -14.18
CA GLU A 187 -1.98 6.56 -15.25
C GLU A 187 -0.72 6.51 -16.12
N LEU A 188 -0.16 5.30 -16.24
CA LEU A 188 1.11 5.05 -16.92
C LEU A 188 0.88 4.19 -18.16
N THR A 189 1.55 4.54 -19.26
CA THR A 189 1.55 3.77 -20.51
C THR A 189 2.98 3.33 -20.83
N ASN A 190 3.16 2.49 -21.86
CA ASN A 190 4.49 2.14 -22.37
C ASN A 190 5.19 3.29 -23.14
N GLU A 191 4.61 4.49 -23.19
CA GLU A 191 5.27 5.71 -23.66
C GLU A 191 6.04 6.33 -22.48
N TYR A 192 7.37 6.40 -22.57
CA TYR A 192 8.19 6.93 -21.49
C TYR A 192 8.18 8.47 -21.46
N LYS A 193 7.81 9.04 -20.31
CA LYS A 193 7.77 10.50 -20.07
C LYS A 193 8.68 10.85 -18.91
N ALA A 194 9.88 11.38 -19.20
CA ALA A 194 10.89 11.68 -18.19
C ALA A 194 10.35 12.56 -17.05
N LYS A 195 9.62 13.63 -17.38
CA LYS A 195 9.04 14.53 -16.37
C LYS A 195 8.03 13.84 -15.45
N GLN A 196 7.21 12.95 -15.99
CA GLN A 196 6.25 12.17 -15.18
C GLN A 196 6.99 11.29 -14.17
N TRP A 197 8.08 10.64 -14.57
CA TRP A 197 8.89 9.81 -13.67
C TRP A 197 9.69 10.63 -12.64
N GLU A 198 10.15 11.83 -12.98
CA GLU A 198 10.75 12.77 -12.01
C GLU A 198 9.73 13.19 -10.93
N ASP A 199 8.49 13.47 -11.33
CA ASP A 199 7.40 13.83 -10.42
C ASP A 199 7.00 12.62 -9.55
N ILE A 200 6.94 11.40 -10.12
CA ILE A 200 6.70 10.15 -9.38
C ILE A 200 7.81 9.87 -8.37
N ILE A 201 9.09 10.07 -8.73
CA ILE A 201 10.22 9.90 -7.80
C ILE A 201 10.09 10.87 -6.63
N THR A 202 9.75 12.13 -6.91
CA THR A 202 9.49 13.15 -5.87
C THR A 202 8.33 12.73 -4.97
N ALA A 203 7.24 12.24 -5.54
CA ALA A 203 6.09 11.75 -4.78
C ALA A 203 6.43 10.51 -3.95
N CYS A 204 7.20 9.57 -4.47
CA CYS A 204 7.68 8.40 -3.74
C CYS A 204 8.54 8.77 -2.53
N ARG A 205 9.43 9.77 -2.67
CA ARG A 205 10.19 10.31 -1.54
C ARG A 205 9.29 10.88 -0.46
N GLY A 206 8.21 11.57 -0.84
CA GLY A 206 7.19 12.04 0.13
C GLY A 206 6.41 10.89 0.76
N CYS A 207 6.04 9.90 -0.05
CA CYS A 207 5.30 8.70 0.37
C CYS A 207 6.02 7.91 1.46
N GLY A 208 7.36 7.88 1.46
CA GLY A 208 8.20 7.26 2.50
C GLY A 208 8.98 8.22 3.38
N ALA A 209 8.58 9.50 3.47
CA ALA A 209 9.21 10.48 4.34
C ALA A 209 8.81 10.24 5.82
N PHE A 210 9.32 9.15 6.41
CA PHE A 210 8.98 8.71 7.76
C PHE A 210 9.27 9.82 8.78
N PRO A 211 8.32 10.19 9.67
CA PRO A 211 8.48 11.30 10.60
C PRO A 211 9.78 11.22 11.42
N PHE A 212 10.45 12.35 11.59
CA PHE A 212 11.75 12.52 12.26
C PHE A 212 12.96 11.88 11.54
N ALA A 213 12.76 10.81 10.78
CA ALA A 213 13.81 10.20 9.97
C ALA A 213 14.10 11.04 8.73
N PHE A 214 13.06 11.42 7.98
CA PHE A 214 13.18 12.17 6.73
C PHE A 214 12.36 13.46 6.78
N SER A 215 12.80 14.47 6.03
CA SER A 215 12.11 15.75 5.95
C SER A 215 10.85 15.61 5.09
N PRO A 216 9.75 16.31 5.42
CA PRO A 216 8.59 16.38 4.55
C PRO A 216 8.95 16.89 3.15
N MET A 217 8.33 16.31 2.13
CA MET A 217 8.60 16.61 0.73
C MET A 217 7.56 17.58 0.16
N LYS A 218 8.04 18.61 -0.53
CA LYS A 218 7.18 19.55 -1.24
C LYS A 218 6.74 18.96 -2.58
N LEU A 219 5.44 18.92 -2.83
CA LEU A 219 4.84 18.58 -4.13
C LEU A 219 3.94 19.72 -4.60
N ALA A 220 4.04 20.05 -5.88
CA ALA A 220 3.18 21.03 -6.53
C ALA A 220 1.86 20.37 -6.96
N ARG A 221 0.73 20.88 -6.49
CA ARG A 221 -0.61 20.33 -6.74
C ARG A 221 -1.52 21.38 -7.37
N ASN A 222 -2.11 21.00 -8.50
CA ASN A 222 -3.09 21.78 -9.23
C ASN A 222 -4.50 21.18 -9.08
N TRP A 223 -5.51 22.02 -8.86
CA TRP A 223 -6.90 21.61 -8.69
C TRP A 223 -7.49 20.89 -9.92
N VAL A 224 -7.18 21.38 -11.12
CA VAL A 224 -7.70 20.83 -12.39
C VAL A 224 -6.89 19.62 -12.84
N ARG A 225 -5.56 19.73 -12.85
CA ARG A 225 -4.66 18.64 -13.31
C ARG A 225 -4.82 17.38 -12.47
N HIS A 226 -5.02 17.54 -11.15
CA HIS A 226 -5.13 16.43 -10.21
C HIS A 226 -6.56 16.26 -9.67
N GLN A 227 -7.57 16.62 -10.47
CA GLN A 227 -8.99 16.51 -10.07
C GLN A 227 -9.37 15.12 -9.52
N HIS A 228 -8.75 14.05 -10.03
CA HIS A 228 -8.99 12.67 -9.58
C HIS A 228 -8.57 12.41 -8.13
N ASP A 229 -7.57 13.14 -7.62
CA ASP A 229 -7.08 13.01 -6.24
C ASP A 229 -7.83 13.93 -5.27
N TYR A 230 -8.60 14.90 -5.80
CA TYR A 230 -9.30 15.94 -5.03
C TYR A 230 -10.79 16.06 -5.37
N ALA A 231 -11.14 16.78 -6.44
CA ALA A 231 -12.52 17.07 -6.83
C ALA A 231 -13.40 15.82 -6.91
N SER A 232 -12.89 14.74 -7.52
CA SER A 232 -13.61 13.46 -7.64
C SER A 232 -13.88 12.76 -6.30
N ARG A 233 -13.30 13.23 -5.20
CA ARG A 233 -13.50 12.72 -3.83
C ARG A 233 -14.35 13.65 -2.97
N GLY A 234 -14.88 14.74 -3.53
CA GLY A 234 -15.67 15.72 -2.80
C GLY A 234 -14.85 16.72 -1.99
N ALA A 235 -13.55 16.88 -2.29
CA ALA A 235 -12.75 17.94 -1.70
C ALA A 235 -13.28 19.32 -2.13
N SER A 236 -13.01 20.33 -1.33
CA SER A 236 -13.23 21.73 -1.69
C SER A 236 -12.06 22.27 -2.51
N PRO A 237 -12.29 23.16 -3.48
CA PRO A 237 -11.21 23.77 -4.25
C PRO A 237 -10.24 24.55 -3.35
N PHE A 238 -8.97 24.16 -3.34
CA PHE A 238 -7.90 24.93 -2.67
C PHE A 238 -7.38 26.08 -3.55
N ASN A 239 -7.64 26.05 -4.86
CA ASN A 239 -7.44 27.16 -5.78
C ASN A 239 -8.39 27.03 -6.99
N ASN A 240 -8.38 28.01 -7.89
CA ASN A 240 -9.21 28.02 -9.10
C ASN A 240 -8.59 27.24 -10.29
N GLY A 241 -7.52 26.48 -10.07
CA GLY A 241 -6.79 25.73 -11.09
C GLY A 241 -5.77 26.52 -11.91
N SER A 242 -5.69 27.85 -11.77
CA SER A 242 -4.80 28.69 -12.59
C SER A 242 -3.32 28.61 -12.19
N LYS A 243 -3.02 28.12 -10.99
CA LYS A 243 -1.67 27.98 -10.46
C LYS A 243 -1.51 26.68 -9.69
N ASP A 244 -0.25 26.27 -9.51
CA ASP A 244 0.09 25.15 -8.64
C ASP A 244 0.21 25.64 -7.19
N GLU A 245 -0.30 24.84 -6.26
CA GLU A 245 -0.21 25.05 -4.82
C GLU A 245 0.86 24.11 -4.24
N ASN A 246 1.66 24.60 -3.29
CA ASN A 246 2.69 23.77 -2.66
C ASN A 246 2.11 23.06 -1.43
N PHE A 247 2.05 21.75 -1.48
CA PHE A 247 1.73 20.91 -0.33
C PHE A 247 2.97 20.16 0.15
N TYR A 248 3.03 19.91 1.46
CA TYR A 248 4.13 19.25 2.13
C TYR A 248 3.68 17.91 2.66
N TYR A 249 4.40 16.87 2.25
CA TYR A 249 4.00 15.49 2.48
C TYR A 249 4.97 14.76 3.38
N MET A 250 4.42 14.02 4.34
CA MET A 250 5.15 12.99 5.08
C MET A 250 4.66 11.60 4.67
N ASP A 251 5.28 10.58 5.26
CA ASP A 251 4.98 9.17 4.99
C ASP A 251 3.48 8.86 4.99
N GLY A 252 3.01 8.22 3.91
CA GLY A 252 1.62 7.84 3.72
C GLY A 252 1.11 6.89 4.79
N GLY A 253 2.00 6.04 5.32
CA GLY A 253 1.74 5.14 6.41
C GLY A 253 1.39 5.83 7.73
N ALA A 254 1.49 7.15 7.87
CA ALA A 254 0.99 7.84 9.05
C ALA A 254 -0.56 7.83 9.14
N PHE A 255 -1.25 7.96 8.01
CA PHE A 255 -2.73 7.96 7.96
C PHE A 255 -3.32 6.82 7.12
N ASN A 256 -2.56 6.23 6.20
CA ASN A 256 -3.00 5.05 5.46
C ASN A 256 -1.81 4.14 5.16
N ASN A 257 -1.59 3.16 6.03
CA ASN A 257 -0.55 2.14 5.82
C ASN A 257 -1.05 0.93 5.02
N TYR A 258 -2.32 0.94 4.60
CA TYR A 258 -3.03 -0.21 4.06
C TYR A 258 -3.77 0.17 2.77
N PRO A 259 -3.04 0.40 1.66
CA PRO A 259 -3.58 1.01 0.45
C PRO A 259 -4.46 0.07 -0.41
N LEU A 260 -5.13 -0.90 0.22
CA LEU A 260 -6.08 -1.80 -0.43
C LEU A 260 -7.33 -1.03 -0.89
N GLY A 261 -7.81 -0.07 -0.09
CA GLY A 261 -8.89 0.83 -0.49
C GLY A 261 -8.52 1.70 -1.69
N LEU A 262 -7.25 2.14 -1.76
CA LEU A 262 -6.70 2.84 -2.92
C LEU A 262 -6.62 1.95 -4.16
N ALA A 263 -6.10 0.72 -4.04
CA ALA A 263 -6.07 -0.24 -5.15
C ALA A 263 -7.48 -0.48 -5.71
N ARG A 264 -8.45 -0.73 -4.82
CA ARG A 264 -9.86 -0.90 -5.20
C ARG A 264 -10.44 0.33 -5.90
N THR A 265 -10.09 1.52 -5.45
CA THR A 265 -10.55 2.76 -6.11
C THR A 265 -10.02 2.85 -7.54
N LEU A 266 -8.78 2.41 -7.78
CA LEU A 266 -8.17 2.41 -9.11
C LEU A 266 -8.73 1.32 -10.00
N THR A 267 -8.94 0.10 -9.50
CA THR A 267 -9.54 -1.00 -10.29
C THR A 267 -10.96 -0.66 -10.75
N ARG A 268 -11.76 0.04 -9.93
CA ARG A 268 -13.10 0.50 -10.33
C ARG A 268 -13.13 1.53 -11.47
N LYS A 269 -11.97 2.11 -11.85
CA LYS A 269 -11.86 2.93 -13.06
C LYS A 269 -11.67 2.09 -14.33
N ILE A 270 -11.32 0.81 -14.16
CA ILE A 270 -10.95 -0.13 -15.23
C ILE A 270 -12.07 -1.17 -15.41
N ASP A 271 -12.50 -1.77 -14.31
CA ASP A 271 -13.47 -2.85 -14.27
C ASP A 271 -14.89 -2.27 -14.34
N SER A 272 -15.65 -2.69 -15.34
CA SER A 272 -16.96 -2.11 -15.68
C SER A 272 -18.07 -3.15 -15.86
N THR A 273 -17.71 -4.41 -16.14
CA THR A 273 -18.66 -5.52 -16.27
C THR A 273 -18.49 -6.53 -15.12
N PRO A 274 -19.47 -7.41 -14.84
CA PRO A 274 -19.32 -8.44 -13.81
C PRO A 274 -18.13 -9.35 -14.08
N GLU A 275 -17.82 -9.58 -15.36
CA GLU A 275 -16.70 -10.45 -15.75
C GLU A 275 -15.36 -9.81 -15.43
N ASP A 276 -15.26 -8.49 -15.51
CA ASP A 276 -14.04 -7.80 -15.10
C ASP A 276 -13.79 -8.01 -13.61
N PHE A 277 -14.83 -7.85 -12.78
CA PHE A 277 -14.77 -8.05 -11.34
C PHE A 277 -14.58 -9.52 -10.95
N GLU A 278 -15.21 -10.46 -11.65
CA GLU A 278 -14.99 -11.89 -11.47
C GLU A 278 -13.58 -12.34 -11.89
N ASN A 279 -12.96 -11.65 -12.84
CA ASN A 279 -11.60 -11.94 -13.27
C ASN A 279 -10.54 -11.08 -12.56
N ARG A 280 -10.94 -10.34 -11.51
CA ARG A 280 -10.08 -9.48 -10.70
C ARG A 280 -9.56 -10.20 -9.45
N TYR A 281 -8.26 -10.10 -9.25
CA TYR A 281 -7.57 -10.60 -8.06
C TYR A 281 -6.68 -9.51 -7.45
N TYR A 282 -6.55 -9.54 -6.12
CA TYR A 282 -5.73 -8.60 -5.37
C TYR A 282 -4.65 -9.36 -4.59
N PHE A 283 -3.41 -8.90 -4.67
CA PHE A 283 -2.36 -9.29 -3.74
C PHE A 283 -2.12 -8.16 -2.76
N TYR A 284 -2.36 -8.45 -1.48
CA TYR A 284 -2.04 -7.54 -0.38
C TYR A 284 -0.78 -8.03 0.31
N ILE A 285 0.30 -7.24 0.25
CA ILE A 285 1.63 -7.60 0.76
C ILE A 285 1.94 -6.72 1.97
N SER A 286 2.26 -7.33 3.11
CA SER A 286 2.64 -6.61 4.32
C SER A 286 3.57 -7.45 5.20
N PRO A 287 4.76 -6.95 5.60
CA PRO A 287 5.61 -7.67 6.53
C PRO A 287 5.03 -7.71 7.95
N ASN A 288 4.19 -6.73 8.31
CA ASN A 288 3.55 -6.70 9.62
C ASN A 288 2.40 -7.71 9.71
N PRO A 289 2.34 -8.55 10.77
CA PRO A 289 1.17 -9.36 11.07
C PRO A 289 0.00 -8.44 11.45
N LYS A 290 -1.23 -8.82 11.09
CA LYS A 290 -2.45 -8.15 11.52
C LYS A 290 -2.79 -8.49 12.98
N ASN A 291 -1.83 -8.31 13.88
CA ASN A 291 -1.99 -8.59 15.30
C ASN A 291 -2.61 -7.42 16.04
N SER A 292 -3.24 -7.72 17.17
CA SER A 292 -3.83 -6.68 18.03
C SER A 292 -2.74 -5.78 18.59
N VAL A 293 -2.88 -4.46 18.38
CA VAL A 293 -2.06 -3.43 19.05
C VAL A 293 -2.63 -3.05 20.44
N ARG A 294 -3.61 -3.81 20.95
CA ARG A 294 -4.23 -3.58 22.25
C ARG A 294 -3.20 -3.81 23.36
N ASP A 295 -2.94 -2.78 24.15
CA ASP A 295 -2.20 -2.92 25.40
C ASP A 295 -3.17 -3.18 26.56
N ALA A 296 -3.39 -4.45 26.89
CA ALA A 296 -4.27 -4.85 27.99
C ALA A 296 -3.67 -4.54 29.38
N ASN A 297 -2.37 -4.26 29.45
CA ASN A 297 -1.65 -4.00 30.69
C ASN A 297 -1.50 -2.49 30.96
N PHE A 298 -1.77 -1.65 29.96
CA PHE A 298 -1.78 -0.20 30.16
C PHE A 298 -2.87 0.21 31.15
N LYS A 299 -2.46 0.87 32.23
CA LYS A 299 -3.33 1.41 33.26
C LYS A 299 -2.83 2.78 33.69
N VAL A 300 -3.78 3.65 34.04
CA VAL A 300 -3.50 4.93 34.68
C VAL A 300 -3.83 4.79 36.16
N ASP A 301 -2.80 4.71 37.00
CA ASP A 301 -2.92 4.67 38.45
C ASP A 301 -1.95 5.65 39.12
N ALA A 302 -1.90 5.65 40.46
CA ALA A 302 -1.06 6.56 41.24
C ALA A 302 0.45 6.46 40.94
N THR A 303 0.90 5.41 40.26
CA THR A 303 2.30 5.19 39.87
C THR A 303 2.59 5.51 38.40
N SER A 304 1.56 5.82 37.59
CA SER A 304 1.72 6.10 36.18
C SER A 304 2.37 7.47 35.94
N GLY A 305 3.48 7.49 35.20
CA GLY A 305 4.15 8.71 34.79
C GLY A 305 3.44 9.41 33.63
N MET A 306 3.46 10.74 33.62
CA MET A 306 2.91 11.56 32.51
C MET A 306 3.51 11.17 31.14
N LYS A 307 4.80 10.80 31.11
CA LYS A 307 5.50 10.37 29.90
C LYS A 307 4.88 9.11 29.29
N ASP A 308 4.63 8.09 30.10
CA ASP A 308 4.15 6.79 29.61
C ASP A 308 2.70 6.90 29.14
N THR A 309 1.89 7.68 29.87
CA THR A 309 0.52 8.02 29.48
C THR A 309 0.48 8.80 28.17
N ALA A 310 1.31 9.84 28.01
CA ALA A 310 1.38 10.63 26.79
C ALA A 310 1.85 9.80 25.58
N LEU A 311 2.84 8.92 25.79
CA LEU A 311 3.31 8.01 24.76
C LEU A 311 2.19 7.05 24.31
N GLN A 312 1.41 6.51 25.24
CA GLN A 312 0.29 5.65 24.89
C GLN A 312 -0.82 6.40 24.16
N MET A 313 -1.14 7.64 24.57
CA MET A 313 -2.09 8.49 23.84
C MET A 313 -1.64 8.75 22.40
N ALA A 314 -0.37 9.09 22.19
CA ALA A 314 0.20 9.30 20.87
C ALA A 314 0.15 8.02 20.02
N LYS A 315 0.51 6.86 20.60
CA LYS A 315 0.38 5.56 19.94
C LYS A 315 -1.06 5.27 19.55
N SER A 316 -2.03 5.51 20.42
CA SER A 316 -3.45 5.27 20.14
C SER A 316 -3.97 6.12 18.98
N ILE A 317 -3.63 7.42 18.93
CA ILE A 317 -4.00 8.31 17.82
C ILE A 317 -3.34 7.84 16.51
N PHE A 318 -2.05 7.52 16.58
CA PHE A 318 -1.26 7.07 15.42
C PHE A 318 -1.80 5.75 14.84
N TRP A 319 -2.10 4.76 15.69
CA TRP A 319 -2.66 3.48 15.25
C TRP A 319 -4.10 3.63 14.75
N GLN A 320 -4.94 4.46 15.41
CA GLN A 320 -6.30 4.74 14.94
C GLN A 320 -6.31 5.34 13.53
N GLY A 321 -5.35 6.23 13.22
CA GLY A 321 -5.19 6.79 11.89
C GLY A 321 -4.94 5.72 10.82
N ARG A 322 -4.08 4.73 11.10
CA ARG A 322 -3.64 3.71 10.13
C ARG A 322 -4.73 2.71 9.68
N PHE A 323 -5.71 2.40 10.53
CA PHE A 323 -6.63 1.26 10.32
C PHE A 323 -7.97 1.60 9.65
N GLN A 324 -8.28 2.87 9.39
CA GLN A 324 -9.63 3.29 8.99
C GLN A 324 -10.15 2.66 7.67
N GLU A 325 -9.28 2.32 6.71
CA GLU A 325 -9.70 1.79 5.41
C GLU A 325 -10.08 0.29 5.42
N TRP A 326 -9.47 -0.54 6.27
CA TRP A 326 -9.78 -1.97 6.32
C TRP A 326 -11.21 -2.25 6.80
N MET A 327 -11.67 -1.51 7.83
CA MET A 327 -13.05 -1.64 8.32
C MET A 327 -14.06 -1.31 7.23
N GLN A 328 -13.76 -0.33 6.37
CA GLN A 328 -14.62 0.01 5.25
C GLN A 328 -14.69 -1.11 4.19
N VAL A 329 -13.60 -1.83 3.95
CA VAL A 329 -13.61 -2.99 3.02
C VAL A 329 -14.46 -4.14 3.56
N GLU A 330 -14.33 -4.47 4.84
CA GLU A 330 -15.12 -5.52 5.51
C GLU A 330 -16.61 -5.19 5.49
N THR A 331 -16.99 -3.99 5.94
CA THR A 331 -18.39 -3.54 5.92
C THR A 331 -18.99 -3.57 4.51
N VAL A 332 -18.18 -3.31 3.48
CA VAL A 332 -18.65 -3.42 2.10
C VAL A 332 -18.84 -4.88 1.68
N ASN A 333 -17.87 -5.76 1.94
CA ASN A 333 -18.00 -7.18 1.60
C ASN A 333 -19.19 -7.82 2.31
N GLU A 334 -19.45 -7.46 3.58
CA GLU A 334 -20.64 -7.91 4.32
C GLU A 334 -21.94 -7.43 3.66
N LYS A 335 -22.01 -6.16 3.25
CA LYS A 335 -23.18 -5.63 2.55
C LYS A 335 -23.41 -6.29 1.19
N VAL A 336 -22.34 -6.65 0.47
CA VAL A 336 -22.43 -7.38 -0.80
C VAL A 336 -22.94 -8.80 -0.54
N LYS A 337 -22.39 -9.50 0.45
CA LYS A 337 -22.89 -10.82 0.85
C LYS A 337 -24.37 -10.78 1.24
N GLN A 338 -24.79 -9.76 1.99
CA GLN A 338 -26.19 -9.56 2.32
C GLN A 338 -27.05 -9.28 1.08
N LEU A 339 -26.56 -8.53 0.10
CA LEU A 339 -27.27 -8.32 -1.17
C LEU A 339 -27.47 -9.65 -1.91
N ASP A 340 -26.45 -10.50 -1.98
CA ASP A 340 -26.52 -11.82 -2.62
C ASP A 340 -27.55 -12.72 -1.93
N GLU A 341 -27.50 -12.82 -0.59
CA GLU A 341 -28.49 -13.57 0.20
C GLU A 341 -29.92 -13.04 -0.03
N ARG A 342 -30.12 -11.71 -0.05
CA ARG A 342 -31.43 -11.11 -0.29
C ARG A 342 -31.91 -11.27 -1.73
N ALA A 343 -31.01 -11.34 -2.71
CA ALA A 343 -31.36 -11.63 -4.09
C ALA A 343 -31.92 -13.05 -4.22
N GLU A 344 -31.30 -14.05 -3.59
CA GLU A 344 -31.79 -15.43 -3.57
C GLU A 344 -33.17 -15.53 -2.89
N GLU A 345 -33.34 -14.90 -1.73
CA GLU A 345 -34.62 -14.87 -1.03
C GLU A 345 -35.71 -14.17 -1.86
N LEU A 346 -35.37 -13.07 -2.54
CA LEU A 346 -36.30 -12.37 -3.42
C LEU A 346 -36.77 -13.28 -4.57
N LEU A 347 -35.87 -14.06 -5.17
CA LEU A 347 -36.24 -15.02 -6.19
C LEU A 347 -37.25 -16.04 -5.66
N GLN A 348 -37.04 -16.55 -4.44
CA GLN A 348 -37.97 -17.49 -3.80
C GLN A 348 -39.34 -16.85 -3.59
N VAL A 349 -39.39 -15.62 -3.08
CA VAL A 349 -40.66 -14.89 -2.86
C VAL A 349 -41.42 -14.68 -4.16
N LEU A 350 -40.74 -14.23 -5.22
CA LEU A 350 -41.35 -13.99 -6.53
C LEU A 350 -41.82 -15.30 -7.19
N SER A 351 -41.02 -16.36 -7.08
CA SER A 351 -41.36 -17.70 -7.63
C SER A 351 -42.59 -18.31 -6.95
N ASN A 352 -42.75 -18.08 -5.64
CA ASN A 352 -43.90 -18.57 -4.86
C ASN A 352 -45.19 -17.76 -5.08
N ASN A 353 -45.12 -16.60 -5.76
CA ASN A 353 -46.26 -15.70 -5.96
C ASN A 353 -46.48 -15.32 -7.44
N PRO A 354 -46.59 -16.28 -8.38
CA PRO A 354 -46.61 -16.00 -9.81
C PRO A 354 -47.75 -15.09 -10.25
N GLY A 355 -48.92 -15.18 -9.59
CA GLY A 355 -50.09 -14.35 -9.88
C GLY A 355 -49.93 -12.85 -9.55
N ARG A 356 -48.88 -12.46 -8.81
CA ARG A 356 -48.59 -11.07 -8.44
C ARG A 356 -47.40 -10.46 -9.17
N LEU A 357 -46.71 -11.22 -10.02
CA LEU A 357 -45.48 -10.79 -10.68
C LEU A 357 -45.64 -9.48 -11.46
N GLN A 358 -46.74 -9.32 -12.17
CA GLN A 358 -47.00 -8.12 -12.96
C GLN A 358 -47.18 -6.87 -12.09
N THR A 359 -47.81 -7.03 -10.91
CA THR A 359 -47.93 -5.96 -9.91
C THR A 359 -46.57 -5.61 -9.31
N HIS A 360 -45.74 -6.61 -8.99
CA HIS A 360 -44.38 -6.38 -8.50
C HIS A 360 -43.51 -5.66 -9.53
N SER A 361 -43.53 -6.09 -10.79
CA SER A 361 -42.78 -5.43 -11.88
C SER A 361 -43.16 -3.96 -12.00
N ALA A 362 -44.46 -3.62 -12.03
CA ALA A 362 -44.92 -2.25 -12.16
C ALA A 362 -44.49 -1.37 -10.96
N ALA A 363 -44.49 -1.93 -9.74
CA ALA A 363 -43.98 -1.25 -8.56
C ALA A 363 -42.46 -1.02 -8.65
N TYR A 364 -41.70 -2.00 -9.12
CA TYR A 364 -40.26 -1.89 -9.31
C TYR A 364 -39.89 -0.88 -10.39
N ASP A 365 -40.61 -0.82 -11.50
CA ASP A 365 -40.42 0.20 -12.53
C ASP A 365 -40.61 1.62 -11.95
N SER A 366 -41.59 1.80 -11.07
CA SER A 366 -41.83 3.07 -10.39
C SER A 366 -40.69 3.45 -9.43
N LEU A 367 -40.17 2.47 -8.68
CA LEU A 367 -39.02 2.67 -7.78
C LEU A 367 -37.73 2.97 -8.56
N LEU A 368 -37.48 2.26 -9.66
CA LEU A 368 -36.33 2.49 -10.52
C LEU A 368 -36.36 3.89 -11.13
N HIS A 369 -37.54 4.35 -11.57
CA HIS A 369 -37.69 5.71 -12.05
C HIS A 369 -37.35 6.76 -10.98
N ALA A 370 -37.79 6.54 -9.74
CA ALA A 370 -37.45 7.42 -8.62
C ALA A 370 -35.96 7.39 -8.27
N LEU A 371 -35.31 6.21 -8.34
CA LEU A 371 -33.90 6.04 -7.98
C LEU A 371 -32.92 6.57 -9.02
N TYR A 372 -33.22 6.42 -10.32
CA TYR A 372 -32.32 6.83 -11.41
C TYR A 372 -32.67 8.20 -12.00
N GLY A 373 -33.89 8.70 -11.79
CA GLY A 373 -34.37 9.94 -12.37
C GLY A 373 -34.28 9.91 -13.90
N PRO A 374 -33.58 10.88 -14.54
CA PRO A 374 -33.38 10.89 -15.99
C PRO A 374 -32.34 9.88 -16.48
N SER A 375 -31.57 9.27 -15.58
CA SER A 375 -30.52 8.31 -15.94
C SER A 375 -31.12 6.94 -16.25
N SER A 376 -30.45 6.15 -17.09
CA SER A 376 -30.88 4.79 -17.41
C SER A 376 -30.28 3.78 -16.43
N TYR A 377 -31.07 2.78 -16.03
CA TYR A 377 -30.62 1.63 -15.24
C TYR A 377 -30.19 0.43 -16.12
N THR A 378 -30.25 0.56 -17.45
CA THR A 378 -30.03 -0.57 -18.38
C THR A 378 -28.67 -1.24 -18.20
N ASN A 379 -27.61 -0.46 -17.96
CA ASN A 379 -26.28 -1.02 -17.76
C ASN A 379 -26.20 -1.84 -16.46
N ASP A 380 -26.77 -1.34 -15.37
CA ASP A 380 -26.83 -2.04 -14.09
C ASP A 380 -27.70 -3.29 -14.17
N PHE A 381 -28.82 -3.23 -14.90
CA PHE A 381 -29.65 -4.39 -15.16
C PHE A 381 -28.89 -5.47 -15.92
N GLN A 382 -28.24 -5.14 -17.04
CA GLN A 382 -27.49 -6.11 -17.84
C GLN A 382 -26.33 -6.73 -17.06
N ARG A 383 -25.64 -5.91 -16.26
CA ARG A 383 -24.58 -6.34 -15.35
C ARG A 383 -25.12 -7.34 -14.33
N LEU A 384 -26.17 -6.99 -13.60
CA LEU A 384 -26.74 -7.84 -12.56
C LEU A 384 -27.43 -9.09 -13.12
N GLU A 385 -28.06 -9.00 -14.29
CA GLU A 385 -28.59 -10.18 -14.99
C GLU A 385 -27.48 -11.19 -15.24
N LYS A 386 -26.32 -10.74 -15.73
CA LYS A 386 -25.20 -11.63 -16.00
C LYS A 386 -24.52 -12.15 -14.73
N ALA A 387 -24.45 -11.32 -13.69
CA ALA A 387 -23.89 -11.69 -12.38
C ALA A 387 -24.74 -12.74 -11.64
N PHE A 388 -26.07 -12.67 -11.73
CA PHE A 388 -26.98 -13.55 -10.98
C PHE A 388 -27.50 -14.73 -11.82
N CYS A 389 -27.66 -14.61 -13.13
CA CYS A 389 -28.14 -15.71 -14.00
C CYS A 389 -27.00 -16.66 -14.43
N THR A 390 -26.27 -17.20 -13.46
CA THR A 390 -25.04 -17.98 -13.69
C THR A 390 -25.28 -19.48 -13.94
N THR A 391 -26.43 -20.01 -13.54
CA THR A 391 -26.77 -21.44 -13.72
C THR A 391 -27.79 -21.64 -14.84
N PRO A 392 -27.81 -22.82 -15.49
CA PRO A 392 -28.81 -23.14 -16.51
C PRO A 392 -30.25 -23.00 -15.99
N GLN A 393 -30.51 -23.29 -14.71
CA GLN A 393 -31.84 -23.11 -14.12
C GLN A 393 -32.24 -21.63 -14.06
N LEU A 394 -31.33 -20.75 -13.65
CA LEU A 394 -31.59 -19.31 -13.55
C LEU A 394 -31.72 -18.65 -14.93
N GLN A 395 -31.02 -19.16 -15.94
CA GLN A 395 -31.14 -18.68 -17.32
C GLN A 395 -32.46 -19.08 -17.98
N GLN A 396 -33.09 -20.17 -17.55
CA GLN A 396 -34.37 -20.66 -18.06
C GLN A 396 -35.60 -20.13 -17.32
N LEU A 397 -35.43 -19.18 -16.38
CA LEU A 397 -36.55 -18.51 -15.72
C LEU A 397 -37.48 -17.85 -16.75
N SER A 398 -38.77 -17.78 -16.43
CA SER A 398 -39.73 -17.10 -17.31
C SER A 398 -39.33 -15.62 -17.48
N PRO A 399 -39.54 -15.03 -18.67
CA PRO A 399 -39.06 -13.67 -18.95
C PRO A 399 -39.52 -12.63 -17.92
N LEU A 400 -40.79 -12.70 -17.51
CA LEU A 400 -41.35 -11.77 -16.52
C LEU A 400 -40.77 -11.98 -15.12
N LEU A 401 -40.58 -13.22 -14.69
CA LEU A 401 -40.00 -13.52 -13.37
C LEU A 401 -38.54 -13.04 -13.31
N LYS A 402 -37.76 -13.35 -14.34
CA LYS A 402 -36.36 -12.92 -14.45
C LYS A 402 -36.25 -11.40 -14.47
N ASP A 403 -37.02 -10.72 -15.31
CA ASP A 403 -37.04 -9.25 -15.40
C ASP A 403 -37.39 -8.61 -14.05
N THR A 404 -38.48 -9.08 -13.42
CA THR A 404 -38.92 -8.57 -12.11
C THR A 404 -37.86 -8.81 -11.03
N TRP A 405 -37.25 -9.99 -11.02
CA TRP A 405 -36.22 -10.34 -10.06
C TRP A 405 -34.99 -9.45 -10.19
N ILE A 406 -34.41 -9.33 -11.39
CA ILE A 406 -33.24 -8.49 -11.64
C ILE A 406 -33.53 -7.02 -11.33
N LYS A 407 -34.72 -6.49 -11.69
CA LYS A 407 -35.13 -5.13 -11.28
C LYS A 407 -35.12 -4.94 -9.77
N GLY A 408 -35.59 -5.92 -9.02
CA GLY A 408 -35.53 -5.89 -7.55
C GLY A 408 -34.10 -5.85 -7.03
N ILE A 409 -33.18 -6.61 -7.63
CA ILE A 409 -31.76 -6.57 -7.29
C ILE A 409 -31.17 -5.19 -7.60
N VAL A 410 -31.45 -4.61 -8.78
CA VAL A 410 -31.01 -3.27 -9.17
C VAL A 410 -31.46 -2.23 -8.14
N ILE A 411 -32.71 -2.31 -7.67
CA ILE A 411 -33.24 -1.43 -6.62
C ILE A 411 -32.46 -1.59 -5.32
N MET A 412 -32.24 -2.83 -4.86
CA MET A 412 -31.52 -3.11 -3.60
C MET A 412 -30.07 -2.64 -3.68
N GLU A 413 -29.37 -2.93 -4.77
CA GLU A 413 -27.99 -2.53 -4.99
C GLU A 413 -27.86 -1.00 -5.03
N LYS A 414 -28.73 -0.34 -5.82
CA LYS A 414 -28.74 1.13 -5.94
C LYS A 414 -29.04 1.81 -4.62
N SER A 415 -30.02 1.30 -3.87
CA SER A 415 -30.41 1.85 -2.57
C SER A 415 -29.37 1.61 -1.48
N GLY A 416 -28.63 0.49 -1.55
CA GLY A 416 -27.51 0.19 -0.65
C GLY A 416 -26.22 0.94 -1.00
N GLY A 417 -26.19 1.68 -2.10
CA GLY A 417 -24.99 2.28 -2.67
C GLY A 417 -23.93 1.24 -3.04
N LEU A 418 -24.37 0.03 -3.42
CA LEU A 418 -23.52 -1.14 -3.67
C LEU A 418 -23.14 -1.29 -5.15
N GLU A 419 -23.37 -0.27 -5.97
CA GLU A 419 -23.15 -0.36 -7.42
C GLU A 419 -21.70 -0.73 -7.72
N ASN A 420 -21.48 -1.81 -8.49
CA ASN A 420 -20.15 -2.31 -8.83
C ASN A 420 -19.31 -2.71 -7.61
N ARG A 421 -19.93 -3.22 -6.54
CA ARG A 421 -19.23 -3.77 -5.38
C ARG A 421 -19.33 -5.29 -5.40
N GLU A 422 -18.32 -5.96 -5.92
CA GLU A 422 -18.14 -7.40 -5.73
C GLU A 422 -17.17 -7.69 -4.58
N SER A 423 -17.27 -8.92 -4.05
CA SER A 423 -16.35 -9.43 -3.02
C SER A 423 -14.92 -9.44 -3.55
N MET A 424 -14.02 -8.72 -2.87
CA MET A 424 -12.62 -8.66 -3.30
C MET A 424 -11.91 -10.00 -3.03
N LYS A 425 -11.37 -10.63 -4.08
CA LYS A 425 -10.51 -11.82 -3.99
C LYS A 425 -9.10 -11.41 -3.59
N VAL A 426 -8.85 -11.30 -2.29
CA VAL A 426 -7.58 -10.79 -1.74
C VAL A 426 -6.70 -11.93 -1.21
N TYR A 427 -5.56 -12.16 -1.85
CA TYR A 427 -4.47 -12.96 -1.29
C TYR A 427 -3.68 -12.08 -0.32
N THR A 428 -3.80 -12.35 0.98
CA THR A 428 -3.03 -11.65 2.03
C THR A 428 -1.72 -12.39 2.27
N ILE A 429 -0.60 -11.70 2.05
CA ILE A 429 0.75 -12.23 2.29
C ILE A 429 1.38 -11.45 3.44
N THR A 430 1.36 -12.06 4.62
CA THR A 430 1.91 -11.49 5.85
C THR A 430 2.86 -12.45 6.54
N THR A 431 3.75 -11.91 7.38
CA THR A 431 4.62 -12.69 8.26
C THR A 431 4.47 -12.24 9.71
N THR A 432 5.13 -12.91 10.65
CA THR A 432 5.20 -12.48 12.05
C THR A 432 6.42 -11.58 12.27
N ASN A 433 6.36 -10.72 13.29
CA ASN A 433 7.49 -9.87 13.67
C ASN A 433 8.71 -10.69 14.13
N GLU A 434 8.48 -11.86 14.70
CA GLU A 434 9.54 -12.77 15.17
C GLU A 434 10.32 -13.38 14.01
N ASP A 435 9.69 -13.52 12.84
CA ASP A 435 10.37 -14.03 11.64
C ASP A 435 11.25 -12.95 10.97
N LEU A 436 11.15 -11.67 11.33
CA LEU A 436 11.79 -10.56 10.62
C LEU A 436 13.07 -10.08 11.30
N ALA A 437 14.18 -10.11 10.57
CA ALA A 437 15.47 -9.69 11.09
C ALA A 437 15.58 -8.15 11.24
N SER A 438 14.97 -7.39 10.33
CA SER A 438 15.05 -5.92 10.35
C SER A 438 13.99 -5.22 11.21
N GLU A 439 13.04 -5.94 11.80
CA GLU A 439 11.86 -5.37 12.49
C GLU A 439 12.22 -4.43 13.65
N HIS A 440 13.33 -4.69 14.33
CA HIS A 440 13.84 -3.86 15.41
C HIS A 440 14.01 -2.38 14.98
N LEU A 441 13.83 -1.46 15.94
CA LEU A 441 13.82 -0.02 15.68
C LEU A 441 12.76 0.39 14.63
N ALA A 442 11.56 -0.23 14.68
CA ALA A 442 10.46 0.03 13.74
C ALA A 442 10.88 -0.16 12.27
N GLY A 443 11.63 -1.22 11.99
CA GLY A 443 12.10 -1.54 10.64
C GLY A 443 13.34 -0.74 10.20
N PHE A 444 13.98 0.07 11.06
CA PHE A 444 15.21 0.80 10.69
C PHE A 444 16.49 -0.03 10.83
N LEU A 445 16.48 -1.11 11.62
CA LEU A 445 17.69 -1.89 11.87
C LEU A 445 18.30 -2.43 10.56
N GLY A 446 17.46 -2.80 9.59
CA GLY A 446 17.90 -3.31 8.29
C GLY A 446 18.75 -2.33 7.47
N PHE A 447 18.67 -1.02 7.70
CA PHE A 447 19.59 -0.08 7.03
C PHE A 447 21.03 -0.18 7.52
N LEU A 448 21.24 -0.69 8.74
CA LEU A 448 22.56 -0.79 9.34
C LEU A 448 23.32 -2.05 8.95
N ASP A 449 22.65 -3.06 8.39
CA ASP A 449 23.31 -4.31 7.99
C ASP A 449 22.59 -4.98 6.82
N LYS A 450 23.34 -5.18 5.72
CA LYS A 450 22.84 -5.80 4.50
C LYS A 450 22.29 -7.20 4.75
N ARG A 451 22.89 -7.97 5.67
CA ARG A 451 22.51 -9.36 5.96
C ARG A 451 21.05 -9.48 6.42
N LEU A 452 20.56 -8.49 7.17
CA LEU A 452 19.17 -8.45 7.66
C LEU A 452 18.18 -8.27 6.51
N ARG A 453 18.54 -7.43 5.53
CA ARG A 453 17.71 -7.22 4.34
C ARG A 453 17.78 -8.38 3.36
N GLU A 454 18.93 -9.05 3.25
CA GLU A 454 19.05 -10.30 2.50
C GLU A 454 18.15 -11.38 3.09
N HIS A 455 18.14 -11.49 4.42
CA HIS A 455 17.27 -12.39 5.16
C HIS A 455 15.79 -12.09 4.90
N ASP A 456 15.37 -10.84 5.11
CA ASP A 456 13.97 -10.46 4.97
C ASP A 456 13.49 -10.55 3.52
N TYR A 457 14.37 -10.28 2.54
CA TYR A 457 14.11 -10.53 1.12
C TYR A 457 13.89 -12.01 0.83
N LEU A 458 14.73 -12.90 1.36
CA LEU A 458 14.60 -14.35 1.20
C LEU A 458 13.30 -14.86 1.85
N LEU A 459 12.96 -14.37 3.04
CA LEU A 459 11.68 -14.67 3.68
C LEU A 459 10.50 -14.21 2.82
N GLY A 460 10.55 -12.99 2.28
CA GLY A 460 9.54 -12.48 1.35
C GLY A 460 9.35 -13.39 0.13
N ARG A 461 10.46 -13.87 -0.45
CA ARG A 461 10.40 -14.85 -1.55
C ARG A 461 9.73 -16.16 -1.13
N ILE A 462 10.08 -16.69 0.04
CA ILE A 462 9.44 -17.90 0.58
C ILE A 462 7.93 -17.70 0.70
N ARG A 463 7.48 -16.58 1.29
CA ARG A 463 6.04 -16.26 1.43
C ARG A 463 5.35 -16.08 0.08
N GLY A 464 6.01 -15.45 -0.89
CA GLY A 464 5.53 -15.34 -2.27
C GLY A 464 5.34 -16.70 -2.93
N MET A 465 6.34 -17.58 -2.84
CA MET A 465 6.24 -18.95 -3.37
C MET A 465 5.17 -19.79 -2.65
N GLN A 466 5.01 -19.64 -1.34
CA GLN A 466 3.97 -20.34 -0.56
C GLN A 466 2.56 -19.97 -1.02
N VAL A 467 2.31 -18.70 -1.36
CA VAL A 467 1.01 -18.29 -1.93
C VAL A 467 0.79 -18.86 -3.33
N VAL A 468 1.83 -18.93 -4.16
CA VAL A 468 1.74 -19.62 -5.46
C VAL A 468 1.36 -21.09 -5.28
N GLU A 469 2.03 -21.81 -4.37
CA GLU A 469 1.69 -23.20 -4.04
C GLU A 469 0.26 -23.33 -3.51
N HIS A 470 -0.17 -22.42 -2.65
CA HIS A 470 -1.52 -22.43 -2.11
C HIS A 470 -2.56 -22.31 -3.22
N ILE A 471 -2.35 -21.40 -4.18
CA ILE A 471 -3.22 -21.24 -5.36
C ILE A 471 -3.23 -22.53 -6.18
N LEU A 472 -2.06 -23.13 -6.48
CA LEU A 472 -1.98 -24.36 -7.26
C LEU A 472 -2.69 -25.54 -6.61
N ASN A 473 -2.60 -25.67 -5.29
CA ASN A 473 -3.22 -26.77 -4.54
C ASN A 473 -4.75 -26.64 -4.43
N HIS A 474 -5.31 -25.43 -4.62
CA HIS A 474 -6.73 -25.16 -4.43
C HIS A 474 -7.48 -24.77 -5.70
N LYS A 475 -6.80 -24.62 -6.84
CA LYS A 475 -7.43 -24.20 -8.10
C LYS A 475 -8.51 -25.16 -8.62
N ASP A 476 -8.37 -26.46 -8.34
CA ASP A 476 -9.30 -27.51 -8.77
C ASP A 476 -10.24 -27.97 -7.64
N ASN A 477 -10.16 -27.35 -6.46
CA ASN A 477 -10.96 -27.73 -5.31
C ASN A 477 -12.34 -27.08 -5.36
N ALA A 478 -13.37 -27.87 -5.72
CA ALA A 478 -14.77 -27.43 -5.77
C ALA A 478 -15.33 -26.94 -4.41
N SER A 479 -14.66 -27.25 -3.29
CA SER A 479 -15.03 -26.79 -1.93
C SER A 479 -14.29 -25.53 -1.46
N ALA A 480 -13.35 -25.00 -2.26
CA ALA A 480 -12.66 -23.76 -1.93
C ALA A 480 -13.61 -22.54 -2.00
N LEU A 481 -13.38 -21.57 -1.11
CA LEU A 481 -14.12 -20.30 -1.07
C LEU A 481 -13.76 -19.44 -2.30
N GLY A 482 -14.57 -19.56 -3.36
CA GLY A 482 -14.45 -18.77 -4.58
C GLY A 482 -13.48 -19.35 -5.62
N LYS A 483 -13.51 -18.79 -6.83
CA LYS A 483 -12.56 -19.15 -7.90
C LYS A 483 -11.20 -18.53 -7.62
N HIS A 484 -10.16 -19.35 -7.58
CA HIS A 484 -8.77 -18.91 -7.45
C HIS A 484 -8.17 -18.50 -8.81
N LEU A 485 -7.04 -17.80 -8.77
CA LEU A 485 -6.31 -17.37 -9.96
C LEU A 485 -5.88 -18.63 -10.76
N PRO A 486 -6.16 -18.72 -12.07
CA PRO A 486 -5.97 -19.97 -12.82
C PRO A 486 -4.50 -20.17 -13.24
N LEU A 487 -3.61 -20.26 -12.25
CA LEU A 487 -2.18 -20.41 -12.49
C LEU A 487 -1.84 -21.77 -13.14
N ASN A 488 -1.00 -21.67 -14.15
CA ASN A 488 -0.41 -22.80 -14.87
C ASN A 488 1.11 -22.67 -14.84
N VAL A 489 1.68 -23.01 -13.68
CA VAL A 489 3.11 -22.92 -13.40
C VAL A 489 3.58 -24.18 -12.70
N THR A 490 4.89 -24.40 -12.73
CA THR A 490 5.53 -25.48 -11.97
C THR A 490 5.43 -25.24 -10.46
N SER A 491 5.30 -26.33 -9.71
CA SER A 491 5.31 -26.28 -8.24
C SER A 491 6.63 -25.71 -7.71
N ARG A 492 6.52 -24.87 -6.69
CA ARG A 492 7.61 -24.19 -5.97
C ARG A 492 8.02 -24.92 -4.68
N ALA A 493 7.43 -26.06 -4.35
CA ALA A 493 7.70 -26.79 -3.10
C ALA A 493 9.20 -27.08 -2.87
N ALA A 494 9.92 -27.53 -3.89
CA ALA A 494 11.37 -27.80 -3.78
C ALA A 494 12.17 -26.51 -3.49
N ARG A 495 11.87 -25.42 -4.20
CA ARG A 495 12.52 -24.11 -4.01
C ARG A 495 12.17 -23.49 -2.65
N ILE A 496 10.95 -23.70 -2.15
CA ILE A 496 10.56 -23.31 -0.79
C ILE A 496 11.42 -24.04 0.24
N ASN A 497 11.60 -25.36 0.11
CA ASN A 497 12.42 -26.14 1.05
C ASN A 497 13.88 -25.68 1.04
N GLU A 498 14.45 -25.46 -0.15
CA GLU A 498 15.82 -24.95 -0.29
C GLU A 498 15.97 -23.55 0.32
N ALA A 499 15.10 -22.60 -0.04
CA ALA A 499 15.13 -21.24 0.50
C ALA A 499 14.91 -21.22 2.01
N THR A 500 14.05 -22.09 2.55
CA THR A 500 13.81 -22.20 3.99
C THR A 500 15.06 -22.72 4.72
N ALA A 501 15.75 -23.72 4.16
CA ALA A 501 17.02 -24.18 4.72
C ALA A 501 18.08 -23.08 4.69
N GLN A 502 18.15 -22.30 3.61
CA GLN A 502 19.03 -21.13 3.52
C GLN A 502 18.69 -20.08 4.58
N LEU A 503 17.41 -19.74 4.73
CA LEU A 503 16.93 -18.75 5.72
C LEU A 503 17.31 -19.18 7.15
N LEU A 504 17.05 -20.44 7.51
CA LEU A 504 17.41 -20.99 8.82
C LEU A 504 18.92 -20.97 9.06
N ALA A 505 19.73 -21.20 8.03
CA ALA A 505 21.18 -21.15 8.13
C ALA A 505 21.74 -19.73 8.31
N MET A 506 20.97 -18.68 8.00
CA MET A 506 21.37 -17.30 8.27
C MET A 506 21.35 -16.97 9.77
N ASP A 507 20.39 -17.54 10.51
CA ASP A 507 20.23 -17.37 11.97
C ASP A 507 20.16 -15.88 12.40
N LEU A 508 19.30 -15.08 11.74
CA LEU A 508 19.23 -13.62 11.94
C LEU A 508 17.93 -13.09 12.53
N SER A 509 16.93 -13.94 12.79
CA SER A 509 15.62 -13.53 13.32
C SER A 509 15.71 -12.89 14.71
N ASP A 510 16.68 -13.30 15.53
CA ASP A 510 16.91 -12.79 16.89
C ASP A 510 18.04 -11.74 17.00
N VAL A 511 18.47 -11.16 15.88
CA VAL A 511 19.58 -10.19 15.85
C VAL A 511 19.26 -8.94 16.69
N LYS A 512 20.23 -8.54 17.51
CA LYS A 512 20.15 -7.33 18.35
C LYS A 512 21.11 -6.26 17.84
N MET A 513 20.96 -5.06 18.41
CA MET A 513 21.79 -3.90 18.03
C MET A 513 23.30 -4.20 18.18
N LYS A 514 23.76 -4.92 19.21
CA LYS A 514 25.20 -5.34 19.31
C LYS A 514 25.72 -6.12 18.11
N ASP A 515 24.88 -6.92 17.47
CA ASP A 515 25.28 -7.91 16.46
C ASP A 515 25.39 -7.26 15.05
N VAL A 516 24.94 -6.01 14.94
CA VAL A 516 25.04 -5.15 13.76
C VAL A 516 26.41 -4.46 13.69
N ASN A 517 26.88 -4.20 12.46
CA ASN A 517 28.16 -3.55 12.18
C ASN A 517 28.42 -2.31 13.07
N TYR A 518 29.55 -2.31 13.78
CA TYR A 518 29.91 -1.27 14.74
C TYR A 518 30.07 0.11 14.09
N GLU A 519 30.69 0.20 12.92
CA GLU A 519 30.93 1.47 12.22
C GLU A 519 29.61 2.15 11.84
N ASN A 520 28.66 1.36 11.35
CA ASN A 520 27.30 1.82 11.02
C ASN A 520 26.56 2.35 12.26
N ARG A 521 26.63 1.64 13.39
CA ARG A 521 26.06 2.10 14.67
C ARG A 521 26.72 3.38 15.16
N GLN A 522 28.05 3.45 15.05
CA GLN A 522 28.85 4.59 15.46
C GLN A 522 28.53 5.83 14.61
N ALA A 523 28.35 5.67 13.30
CA ALA A 523 27.95 6.73 12.38
C ALA A 523 26.56 7.27 12.72
N LEU A 524 25.58 6.38 12.94
CA LEU A 524 24.22 6.77 13.35
C LEU A 524 24.22 7.48 14.71
N TYR A 525 24.95 6.95 15.69
CA TYR A 525 25.13 7.61 17.00
C TYR A 525 25.69 9.03 16.86
N ASN A 526 26.72 9.21 16.03
CA ASN A 526 27.33 10.52 15.80
C ASN A 526 26.32 11.49 15.16
N ARG A 527 25.57 11.03 14.15
CA ARG A 527 24.52 11.83 13.50
C ARG A 527 23.43 12.27 14.48
N VAL A 528 22.92 11.36 15.32
CA VAL A 528 21.89 11.69 16.33
C VAL A 528 22.42 12.78 17.27
N ARG A 529 23.66 12.66 17.74
CA ARG A 529 24.27 13.67 18.61
C ARG A 529 24.49 15.01 17.92
N GLU A 530 24.90 15.00 16.66
CA GLU A 530 25.04 16.20 15.85
C GLU A 530 23.69 16.92 15.71
N ARG A 531 22.62 16.19 15.35
CA ARG A 531 21.26 16.72 15.20
C ARG A 531 20.69 17.25 16.51
N MET A 532 20.87 16.54 17.62
CA MET A 532 20.47 17.04 18.95
C MET A 532 21.18 18.36 19.29
N LYS A 533 22.49 18.45 19.04
CA LYS A 533 23.25 19.68 19.29
C LYS A 533 22.77 20.83 18.40
N GLN A 534 22.47 20.56 17.12
CA GLN A 534 21.96 21.54 16.19
C GLN A 534 20.56 22.02 16.61
N TRP A 535 19.66 21.12 17.01
CA TRP A 535 18.34 21.45 17.51
C TRP A 535 18.39 22.33 18.76
N LEU A 536 19.21 21.98 19.75
CA LEU A 536 19.39 22.82 20.95
C LEU A 536 19.92 24.22 20.61
N LYS A 537 20.82 24.33 19.63
CA LYS A 537 21.31 25.61 19.15
C LYS A 537 20.20 26.43 18.48
N ASP A 538 19.37 25.79 17.67
CA ASP A 538 18.25 26.44 16.97
C ASP A 538 17.15 26.91 17.93
N GLU A 539 16.91 26.18 19.01
CA GLU A 539 15.98 26.56 20.11
C GLU A 539 16.60 27.57 21.10
N ASN A 540 17.73 28.21 20.75
CA ASN A 540 18.44 29.19 21.57
C ASN A 540 18.82 28.69 22.98
N VAL A 541 19.04 27.39 23.16
CA VAL A 541 19.49 26.83 24.44
C VAL A 541 20.95 27.24 24.68
N SER A 542 21.23 27.79 25.88
CA SER A 542 22.57 28.29 26.20
C SER A 542 23.64 27.21 26.06
N TRP A 543 24.86 27.62 25.70
CA TRP A 543 25.97 26.68 25.49
C TRP A 543 26.22 25.77 26.69
N ILE A 544 26.14 26.30 27.91
CA ILE A 544 26.32 25.53 29.15
C ILE A 544 25.23 24.45 29.30
N LYS A 545 23.96 24.83 29.10
CA LYS A 545 22.83 23.88 29.15
C LYS A 545 22.95 22.83 28.04
N THR A 546 23.36 23.23 26.84
CA THR A 546 23.61 22.33 25.73
C THR A 546 24.69 21.30 26.07
N GLN A 547 25.83 21.71 26.64
CA GLN A 547 26.87 20.77 27.08
C GLN A 547 26.34 19.83 28.18
N GLY A 548 25.58 20.35 29.15
CA GLY A 548 24.95 19.55 30.19
C GLY A 548 24.02 18.46 29.63
N ILE A 549 23.12 18.82 28.71
CA ILE A 549 22.20 17.89 28.04
C ILE A 549 22.98 16.86 27.21
N MET A 550 23.99 17.29 26.46
CA MET A 550 24.82 16.41 25.63
C MET A 550 25.68 15.44 26.45
N LEU A 551 26.04 15.80 27.68
CA LEU A 551 26.73 14.93 28.63
C LEU A 551 25.75 13.93 29.25
N ALA A 552 24.58 14.40 29.70
CA ALA A 552 23.54 13.55 30.28
C ALA A 552 23.03 12.49 29.28
N SER A 553 22.83 12.86 28.01
CA SER A 553 22.36 11.94 26.97
C SER A 553 23.45 10.97 26.50
N LYS A 554 24.73 11.24 26.76
CA LYS A 554 25.86 10.46 26.23
C LYS A 554 25.81 9.00 26.66
N SER A 555 25.58 8.73 27.94
CA SER A 555 25.55 7.36 28.47
C SER A 555 24.33 6.60 27.94
N TYR A 556 23.17 7.26 27.94
CA TYR A 556 21.93 6.68 27.42
C TYR A 556 22.07 6.28 25.95
N LEU A 557 22.49 7.22 25.08
CA LEU A 557 22.63 6.95 23.65
C LEU A 557 23.70 5.90 23.36
N LYS A 558 24.82 5.90 24.09
CA LYS A 558 25.84 4.85 23.93
C LYS A 558 25.30 3.47 24.24
N ASN A 559 24.50 3.34 25.30
CA ASN A 559 23.86 2.08 25.65
C ASN A 559 22.81 1.69 24.59
N SER A 560 21.98 2.64 24.13
CA SER A 560 20.94 2.37 23.12
C SER A 560 21.50 1.90 21.77
N PHE A 561 22.66 2.41 21.36
CA PHE A 561 23.34 2.00 20.12
C PHE A 561 24.42 0.93 20.36
N GLU A 562 24.55 0.43 21.59
CA GLU A 562 25.55 -0.57 22.01
C GLU A 562 26.99 -0.18 21.64
N ILE A 563 27.31 1.12 21.75
CA ILE A 563 28.64 1.69 21.50
C ILE A 563 29.52 1.46 22.73
N GLU A 564 29.88 0.20 22.95
CA GLU A 564 30.89 -0.16 23.95
C GLU A 564 32.30 0.00 23.38
N LYS A 565 33.24 0.34 24.28
CA LYS A 565 34.66 0.21 23.98
C LYS A 565 35.01 -1.27 24.18
N GLN A 566 35.42 -1.99 23.13
CA GLN A 566 36.02 -3.32 23.33
C GLN A 566 37.16 -3.19 24.35
N LYS A 567 37.03 -3.93 25.45
CA LYS A 567 38.05 -4.06 26.48
C LYS A 567 38.68 -5.43 26.34
N LEU A 568 39.98 -5.50 26.03
CA LEU A 568 40.76 -6.72 26.18
C LEU A 568 41.50 -6.63 27.50
N LEU A 569 41.29 -7.60 28.40
CA LEU A 569 41.96 -7.64 29.73
C LEU A 569 41.83 -6.33 30.53
N GLY A 570 40.67 -5.66 30.45
CA GLY A 570 40.41 -4.40 31.15
C GLY A 570 40.96 -3.14 30.48
N ILE A 571 41.68 -3.25 29.37
CA ILE A 571 42.26 -2.12 28.63
C ILE A 571 41.35 -1.76 27.45
N THR A 572 41.02 -0.47 27.32
CA THR A 572 40.28 0.03 26.15
C THR A 572 41.13 -0.16 24.89
N MET A 573 40.66 -0.97 23.95
CA MET A 573 41.42 -1.22 22.73
C MET A 573 41.40 0.00 21.79
N PRO A 574 42.55 0.31 21.14
CA PRO A 574 42.67 1.40 20.18
C PRO A 574 41.83 1.14 18.92
N ALA A 575 41.55 2.19 18.14
CA ALA A 575 40.60 2.16 17.04
C ALA A 575 40.94 1.14 15.92
N TRP A 576 42.21 0.81 15.73
CA TRP A 576 42.68 -0.15 14.72
C TRP A 576 42.57 -1.62 15.16
N TYR A 577 42.15 -1.87 16.40
CA TYR A 577 41.93 -3.23 16.94
C TYR A 577 40.47 -3.69 16.81
N ARG A 578 39.57 -2.82 16.33
CA ARG A 578 38.12 -3.03 16.30
C ARG A 578 37.63 -3.50 14.96
#